data_AF-A0A953PQX4-F1
#
_entry.id   AF-A0A953PQX4-F1
#
_cell.length_a   1.000
_cell.length_b   1.000
_cell.length_c   1.000
_cell.angle_alpha   90.00
_cell.angle_beta   90.00
_cell.angle_gamma   90.00
#
_symmetry.space_group_name_H-M   'P 1'
#
loop_
_entity.id
_entity.type
_entity.pdbx_description
1 polymer ?
#
loop_
_entity_poly.entity_id
_entity_poly.type
_entity_poly.pdbx_seq_one_letter_code
_entity_poly.pdbx_strand_id
1 'polypeptide(L)'
;MFSRLIPTILAALALAAPASAQTSVQGTWTVELHTGKAFLQLRTDAPPDQNRGSDWNGGWSMGQSVDLDQIAGLPPNDDHLSATNVKFELRREAGLLAFEGSFRDGRGAGLFTFTPRAEFTADMRRLGYTEDIPLWQRYQFAVQDVGPRFINALKTGGFDKLTLEQVRRTRNHGVTIEYIKAMKAEGYRAATLEDFVRTKDHGVTPAYVQDMRKAGFKDASIEDLVRAKDHGVTAQFVQEMRGLGTTVTTLDGCVRLRDHGVTAAYVRDLGTQGFKNVSLEEALRTKDHGVSADYIADMKQLGLKDLTLDQIVRLRDHGVTPGFVSHARARGYKPVDAEELIRLKNRGLL
;
A
#
# COMPACT_ATOMS: atom_id res chain seq x y z
N MET A 1 55.10 -15.85 -72.81
CA MET A 1 55.42 -15.41 -71.44
C MET A 1 54.46 -14.28 -71.06
N PHE A 2 53.64 -14.54 -70.04
CA PHE A 2 52.87 -13.62 -69.19
C PHE A 2 51.95 -12.56 -69.84
N SER A 3 50.67 -12.92 -69.98
CA SER A 3 49.55 -11.98 -70.06
C SER A 3 49.30 -11.39 -68.65
N ARG A 4 49.39 -10.07 -68.51
CA ARG A 4 49.08 -9.35 -67.26
C ARG A 4 47.61 -8.91 -67.29
N LEU A 5 46.80 -9.50 -66.43
CA LEU A 5 45.45 -9.05 -66.11
C LEU A 5 45.53 -7.78 -65.25
N ILE A 6 44.86 -6.71 -65.70
CA ILE A 6 44.61 -5.50 -64.90
C ILE A 6 43.27 -5.72 -64.19
N PRO A 7 43.21 -5.77 -62.84
CA PRO A 7 41.92 -5.83 -62.16
C PRO A 7 41.32 -4.42 -62.07
N THR A 8 40.15 -4.25 -62.69
CA THR A 8 39.29 -3.07 -62.52
C THR A 8 38.75 -3.08 -61.09
N ILE A 9 39.18 -2.11 -60.27
CA ILE A 9 38.63 -1.90 -58.92
C ILE A 9 37.26 -1.22 -59.08
N LEU A 10 36.18 -1.95 -58.80
CA LEU A 10 34.84 -1.38 -58.63
C LEU A 10 34.75 -0.84 -57.20
N ALA A 11 34.76 0.48 -57.04
CA ALA A 11 34.47 1.12 -55.76
C ALA A 11 32.96 1.09 -55.51
N ALA A 12 32.51 0.25 -54.58
CA ALA A 12 31.14 0.27 -54.09
C ALA A 12 30.98 1.44 -53.09
N LEU A 13 30.31 2.52 -53.51
CA LEU A 13 29.81 3.54 -52.58
C LEU A 13 28.66 2.92 -51.77
N ALA A 14 28.91 2.63 -50.49
CA ALA A 14 27.85 2.35 -49.53
C ALA A 14 27.13 3.66 -49.18
N LEU A 15 25.92 3.85 -49.69
CA LEU A 15 25.00 4.89 -49.22
C LEU A 15 24.51 4.49 -47.82
N ALA A 16 25.02 5.16 -46.78
CA ALA A 16 24.44 5.05 -45.45
C ALA A 16 23.08 5.78 -45.45
N ALA A 17 21.98 5.01 -45.37
CA ALA A 17 20.67 5.58 -45.12
C ALA A 17 20.66 6.20 -43.71
N PRO A 18 20.16 7.44 -43.53
CA PRO A 18 20.02 8.00 -42.19
C PRO A 18 19.06 7.12 -41.38
N ALA A 19 19.46 6.77 -40.15
CA ALA A 19 18.58 6.08 -39.21
C ALA A 19 17.32 6.93 -39.02
N SER A 20 16.15 6.39 -39.39
CA SER A 20 14.87 7.06 -39.18
C SER A 20 14.65 7.26 -37.68
N ALA A 21 14.49 8.50 -37.24
CA ALA A 21 14.11 8.78 -35.86
C ALA A 21 12.73 8.16 -35.61
N GLN A 22 12.64 7.26 -34.63
CA GLN A 22 11.36 6.65 -34.25
C GLN A 22 10.37 7.75 -33.83
N THR A 23 9.20 7.79 -34.49
CA THR A 23 8.17 8.83 -34.25
C THR A 23 6.99 8.34 -33.41
N SER A 24 6.90 7.04 -33.16
CA SER A 24 5.83 6.38 -32.41
C SER A 24 6.36 5.26 -31.53
N VAL A 25 5.63 4.89 -30.48
CA VAL A 25 5.94 3.70 -29.65
C VAL A 25 4.90 2.63 -29.95
N GLN A 26 5.34 1.41 -30.22
CA GLN A 26 4.46 0.30 -30.56
C GLN A 26 4.65 -0.83 -29.54
N GLY A 27 3.61 -1.64 -29.35
CA GLY A 27 3.69 -2.77 -28.43
C GLY A 27 2.41 -3.59 -28.41
N THR A 28 2.29 -4.45 -27.41
CA THR A 28 1.10 -5.25 -27.16
C THR A 28 0.30 -4.70 -25.99
N TRP A 29 -0.98 -5.01 -25.97
CA TRP A 29 -1.85 -4.73 -24.84
C TRP A 29 -2.66 -5.96 -24.46
N THR A 30 -3.02 -6.04 -23.18
CA THR A 30 -4.10 -6.88 -22.67
C THR A 30 -5.05 -6.02 -21.84
N VAL A 31 -6.32 -6.40 -21.76
CA VAL A 31 -7.31 -5.69 -20.94
C VAL A 31 -8.28 -6.67 -20.31
N GLU A 32 -8.75 -6.34 -19.11
CA GLU A 32 -9.91 -6.97 -18.49
C GLU A 32 -10.96 -5.90 -18.20
N LEU A 33 -12.20 -6.13 -18.63
CA LEU A 33 -13.33 -5.25 -18.37
C LEU A 33 -14.00 -5.66 -17.06
N HIS A 34 -14.27 -4.68 -16.20
CA HIS A 34 -14.97 -4.92 -14.95
C HIS A 34 -15.70 -3.66 -14.49
N THR A 35 -17.02 -3.74 -14.36
CA THR A 35 -17.86 -2.73 -13.70
C THR A 35 -17.56 -1.31 -14.21
N GLY A 36 -17.60 -1.11 -15.52
CA GLY A 36 -17.39 0.21 -16.13
C GLY A 36 -15.92 0.67 -16.20
N LYS A 37 -14.96 -0.20 -15.88
CA LYS A 37 -13.52 0.07 -15.99
C LYS A 37 -12.81 -0.94 -16.88
N ALA A 38 -11.71 -0.52 -17.48
CA ALA A 38 -10.76 -1.35 -18.20
C ALA A 38 -9.44 -1.43 -17.41
N PHE A 39 -9.05 -2.63 -17.00
CA PHE A 39 -7.71 -2.92 -16.46
C PHE A 39 -6.75 -3.19 -17.62
N LEU A 40 -6.14 -2.12 -18.14
CA LEU A 40 -5.29 -2.13 -19.32
C LEU A 40 -3.83 -2.37 -18.93
N GLN A 41 -3.18 -3.37 -19.51
CA GLN A 41 -1.75 -3.60 -19.43
C GLN A 41 -1.11 -3.36 -20.80
N LEU A 42 -0.04 -2.57 -20.83
CA LEU A 42 0.73 -2.28 -22.03
C LEU A 42 2.13 -2.85 -21.91
N ARG A 43 2.62 -3.49 -22.97
CA ARG A 43 3.97 -4.02 -23.05
C ARG A 43 4.69 -3.53 -24.29
N THR A 44 5.91 -3.03 -24.12
CA THR A 44 6.77 -2.54 -25.22
C THR A 44 8.25 -2.62 -24.82
N ASP A 45 9.15 -2.54 -25.79
CA ASP A 45 10.59 -2.57 -25.53
C ASP A 45 11.09 -1.17 -25.14
N ALA A 46 11.81 -1.09 -24.02
CA ALA A 46 12.40 0.16 -23.57
C ALA A 46 13.63 0.53 -24.43
N PRO A 47 13.91 1.84 -24.64
CA PRO A 47 15.11 2.29 -25.33
C PRO A 47 16.41 1.77 -24.66
N PRO A 48 17.48 1.50 -25.44
CA PRO A 48 18.72 0.91 -24.92
C PRO A 48 19.49 1.74 -23.88
N ASP A 49 19.25 3.05 -23.81
CA ASP A 49 20.00 4.04 -23.03
C ASP A 49 19.43 4.32 -21.62
N GLN A 50 18.30 3.71 -21.25
CA GLN A 50 17.78 3.81 -19.89
C GLN A 50 18.48 2.84 -18.97
N ASN A 51 19.47 3.38 -18.25
CA ASN A 51 20.11 2.90 -17.02
C ASN A 51 19.74 1.44 -16.66
N ARG A 52 20.29 0.50 -17.43
CA ARG A 52 20.21 -0.93 -17.15
C ARG A 52 21.06 -1.21 -15.92
N GLY A 53 20.44 -1.28 -14.75
CA GLY A 53 20.97 -2.14 -13.69
C GLY A 53 21.18 -3.51 -14.33
N SER A 54 22.40 -4.03 -14.24
CA SER A 54 23.01 -5.02 -15.16
C SER A 54 22.32 -6.38 -15.33
N ASP A 55 21.13 -6.61 -14.76
CA ASP A 55 20.50 -7.93 -14.67
C ASP A 55 19.08 -8.02 -15.26
N TRP A 56 18.53 -6.95 -15.85
CA TRP A 56 17.18 -6.97 -16.43
C TRP A 56 17.17 -7.05 -17.97
N ASN A 57 16.73 -8.20 -18.51
CA ASN A 57 16.53 -8.45 -19.96
C ASN A 57 15.03 -8.52 -20.36
N GLY A 58 14.15 -7.82 -19.65
CA GLY A 58 12.70 -7.86 -19.85
C GLY A 58 12.14 -6.58 -20.49
N GLY A 59 11.13 -6.72 -21.35
CA GLY A 59 10.37 -5.59 -21.90
C GLY A 59 9.61 -4.81 -20.81
N TRP A 60 9.32 -3.53 -21.05
CA TRP A 60 8.57 -2.68 -20.14
C TRP A 60 7.09 -3.08 -20.12
N SER A 61 6.51 -3.21 -18.92
CA SER A 61 5.09 -3.51 -18.71
C SER A 61 4.50 -2.50 -17.74
N MET A 62 3.32 -1.95 -18.05
CA MET A 62 2.59 -1.02 -17.19
C MET A 62 1.10 -1.31 -17.20
N GLY A 63 0.52 -1.44 -16.02
CA GLY A 63 -0.92 -1.62 -15.82
C GLY A 63 -1.58 -0.33 -15.32
N GLN A 64 -2.79 -0.04 -15.79
CA GLN A 64 -3.64 1.04 -15.28
C GLN A 64 -5.12 0.66 -15.36
N SER A 65 -5.91 1.19 -14.43
CA SER A 65 -7.37 1.18 -14.55
C SER A 65 -7.83 2.45 -15.25
N VAL A 66 -8.58 2.31 -16.34
CA VAL A 66 -9.14 3.42 -17.12
C VAL A 66 -10.66 3.35 -17.05
N ASP A 67 -11.33 4.47 -16.83
CA ASP A 67 -12.78 4.54 -16.96
C ASP A 67 -13.17 4.36 -18.43
N LEU A 68 -14.18 3.53 -18.70
CA LEU A 68 -14.55 3.19 -20.08
C LEU A 68 -15.04 4.39 -20.91
N ASP A 69 -15.53 5.44 -20.25
CA ASP A 69 -15.92 6.69 -20.91
C ASP A 69 -14.73 7.46 -21.51
N GLN A 70 -13.49 7.16 -21.09
CA GLN A 70 -12.27 7.72 -21.66
C GLN A 70 -11.80 6.96 -22.91
N ILE A 71 -12.36 5.79 -23.17
CA ILE A 71 -11.98 4.93 -24.29
C ILE A 71 -12.96 5.13 -25.44
N ALA A 72 -12.49 5.80 -26.50
CA ALA A 72 -13.30 6.05 -27.68
C ALA A 72 -13.29 4.85 -28.63
N GLY A 73 -14.44 4.49 -29.19
CA GLY A 73 -14.56 3.45 -30.22
C GLY A 73 -14.63 2.01 -29.70
N LEU A 74 -14.61 1.81 -28.38
CA LEU A 74 -14.93 0.50 -27.80
C LEU A 74 -16.43 0.19 -28.03
N PRO A 75 -16.81 -1.02 -28.49
CA PRO A 75 -18.20 -1.41 -28.69
C PRO A 75 -19.05 -1.25 -27.42
N PRO A 76 -20.40 -1.31 -27.48
CA PRO A 76 -21.24 -1.22 -26.28
C PRO A 76 -20.77 -2.22 -25.21
N ASN A 77 -20.25 -1.65 -24.13
CA ASN A 77 -19.36 -2.32 -23.20
C ASN A 77 -20.14 -2.98 -22.07
N ASP A 78 -20.23 -4.31 -22.13
CA ASP A 78 -20.52 -5.14 -20.98
C ASP A 78 -19.24 -5.86 -20.51
N ASP A 79 -19.27 -6.39 -19.29
CA ASP A 79 -18.17 -7.17 -18.72
C ASP A 79 -17.97 -8.53 -19.44
N HIS A 80 -18.75 -8.80 -20.51
CA HIS A 80 -18.76 -10.03 -21.30
C HIS A 80 -18.41 -9.80 -22.77
N LEU A 81 -17.86 -8.62 -23.11
CA LEU A 81 -17.61 -8.21 -24.48
C LEU A 81 -16.83 -9.28 -25.25
N SER A 82 -17.38 -9.69 -26.39
CA SER A 82 -16.75 -10.63 -27.32
C SER A 82 -16.83 -10.07 -28.73
N ALA A 83 -15.68 -9.69 -29.29
CA ALA A 83 -15.60 -9.02 -30.59
C ALA A 83 -14.25 -9.26 -31.25
N THR A 84 -14.23 -9.36 -32.57
CA THR A 84 -13.01 -9.47 -33.37
C THR A 84 -12.74 -8.17 -34.13
N ASN A 85 -11.46 -7.88 -34.42
CA ASN A 85 -11.04 -6.71 -35.18
C ASN A 85 -11.51 -5.36 -34.58
N VAL A 86 -11.45 -5.25 -33.25
CA VAL A 86 -11.84 -4.04 -32.53
C VAL A 86 -10.73 -3.01 -32.66
N LYS A 87 -11.12 -1.75 -32.94
CA LYS A 87 -10.24 -0.59 -32.87
C LYS A 87 -10.79 0.42 -31.89
N PHE A 88 -9.96 0.89 -30.98
CA PHE A 88 -10.34 1.88 -29.99
C PHE A 88 -9.16 2.78 -29.65
N GLU A 89 -9.45 3.91 -29.02
CA GLU A 89 -8.48 4.97 -28.79
C GLU A 89 -8.54 5.46 -27.34
N LEU A 90 -7.36 5.73 -26.78
CA LEU A 90 -7.21 6.47 -25.53
C LEU A 90 -6.47 7.78 -25.82
N ARG A 91 -7.21 8.88 -25.72
CA ARG A 91 -6.67 10.24 -25.94
C ARG A 91 -6.18 10.82 -24.62
N ARG A 92 -4.94 11.32 -24.63
CA ARG A 92 -4.24 11.90 -23.48
C ARG A 92 -3.60 13.22 -23.88
N GLU A 93 -3.27 14.05 -22.89
CA GLU A 93 -2.61 15.32 -23.20
C GLU A 93 -1.24 15.11 -23.86
N ALA A 94 -0.52 14.04 -23.51
CA ALA A 94 0.77 13.71 -24.11
C ALA A 94 0.69 13.08 -25.51
N GLY A 95 -0.47 12.57 -25.93
CA GLY A 95 -0.65 11.93 -27.24
C GLY A 95 -1.83 10.97 -27.32
N LEU A 96 -1.88 10.22 -28.42
CA LEU A 96 -2.90 9.23 -28.73
C LEU A 96 -2.33 7.82 -28.61
N LEU A 97 -3.00 6.96 -27.85
CA LEU A 97 -2.82 5.51 -27.91
C LEU A 97 -3.95 4.92 -28.77
N ALA A 98 -3.60 4.39 -29.94
CA ALA A 98 -4.52 3.65 -30.79
C ALA A 98 -4.33 2.15 -30.59
N PHE A 99 -5.42 1.42 -30.41
CA PHE A 99 -5.44 0.00 -30.10
C PHE A 99 -6.15 -0.77 -31.20
N GLU A 100 -5.60 -1.91 -31.58
CA GLU A 100 -6.23 -2.88 -32.47
C GLU A 100 -6.14 -4.27 -31.86
N GLY A 101 -7.22 -5.05 -31.88
CA GLY A 101 -7.21 -6.40 -31.33
C GLY A 101 -8.57 -7.09 -31.29
N SER A 102 -8.74 -8.00 -30.33
CA SER A 102 -9.98 -8.75 -30.12
C SER A 102 -10.29 -8.92 -28.65
N PHE A 103 -11.56 -9.24 -28.37
CA PHE A 103 -12.12 -9.50 -27.05
C PHE A 103 -12.83 -10.85 -27.03
N ARG A 104 -12.77 -11.51 -25.88
CA ARG A 104 -13.54 -12.71 -25.53
C ARG A 104 -13.92 -12.63 -24.06
N ASP A 105 -15.22 -12.61 -23.79
CA ASP A 105 -15.79 -12.61 -22.43
C ASP A 105 -15.14 -11.55 -21.52
N GLY A 106 -15.14 -10.30 -21.98
CA GLY A 106 -14.60 -9.15 -21.22
C GLY A 106 -13.07 -9.06 -21.19
N ARG A 107 -12.34 -10.03 -21.75
CA ARG A 107 -10.87 -10.01 -21.85
C ARG A 107 -10.44 -9.70 -23.26
N GLY A 108 -9.53 -8.75 -23.43
CA GLY A 108 -9.02 -8.36 -24.74
C GLY A 108 -7.50 -8.40 -24.84
N ALA A 109 -7.00 -8.52 -26.05
CA ALA A 109 -5.57 -8.40 -26.36
C ALA A 109 -5.33 -7.92 -27.80
N GLY A 110 -4.17 -7.33 -28.03
CA GLY A 110 -3.78 -6.89 -29.36
C GLY A 110 -2.52 -6.02 -29.40
N LEU A 111 -2.46 -5.17 -30.41
CA LEU A 111 -1.36 -4.23 -30.66
C LEU A 111 -1.79 -2.80 -30.38
N PHE A 112 -0.85 -1.97 -29.94
CA PHE A 112 -1.07 -0.53 -29.80
C PHE A 112 0.01 0.27 -30.53
N THR A 113 -0.35 1.49 -30.90
CA THR A 113 0.57 2.53 -31.36
C THR A 113 0.33 3.81 -30.58
N PHE A 114 1.37 4.34 -29.94
CA PHE A 114 1.39 5.66 -29.35
C PHE A 114 1.96 6.68 -30.33
N THR A 115 1.21 7.75 -30.58
CA THR A 115 1.66 8.92 -31.35
C THR A 115 1.68 10.15 -30.44
N PRO A 116 2.82 10.82 -30.23
CA PRO A 116 2.90 11.98 -29.36
C PRO A 116 2.11 13.16 -29.94
N ARG A 117 1.48 13.97 -29.08
CA ARG A 117 0.86 15.23 -29.51
C ARG A 117 1.96 16.25 -29.83
N ALA A 118 1.89 16.87 -31.01
CA ALA A 118 2.89 17.83 -31.47
C ALA A 118 3.11 19.00 -30.48
N GLU A 119 2.02 19.55 -29.96
CA GLU A 119 2.05 20.72 -29.05
C GLU A 119 2.48 20.39 -27.62
N PHE A 120 2.57 19.10 -27.23
CA PHE A 120 2.74 18.72 -25.83
C PHE A 120 4.00 19.31 -25.20
N THR A 121 5.13 19.30 -25.90
CA THR A 121 6.38 19.88 -25.36
C THR A 121 6.32 21.39 -25.22
N ALA A 122 5.63 22.08 -26.14
CA ALA A 122 5.41 23.52 -26.02
C ALA A 122 4.52 23.84 -24.81
N ASP A 123 3.48 23.04 -24.56
CA ASP A 123 2.64 23.20 -23.37
C ASP A 123 3.41 22.97 -22.07
N MET A 124 4.25 21.93 -22.02
CA MET A 124 5.11 21.64 -20.86
C MET A 124 6.15 22.74 -20.61
N ARG A 125 6.72 23.34 -21.67
CA ARG A 125 7.61 24.50 -21.56
C ARG A 125 6.92 25.71 -20.94
N ARG A 126 5.66 25.98 -21.28
CA ARG A 126 4.87 27.07 -20.66
C ARG A 126 4.62 26.85 -19.17
N LEU A 127 4.72 25.60 -18.70
CA LEU A 127 4.63 25.23 -17.28
C LEU A 127 5.98 25.25 -16.56
N GLY A 128 7.07 25.59 -17.26
CA GLY A 128 8.42 25.68 -16.70
C GLY A 128 9.28 24.42 -16.92
N TYR A 129 8.79 23.41 -17.64
CA TYR A 129 9.57 22.22 -18.00
C TYR A 129 10.26 22.44 -19.34
N THR A 130 11.45 23.04 -19.31
CA THR A 130 12.16 23.51 -20.50
C THR A 130 13.08 22.48 -21.15
N GLU A 131 13.45 21.43 -20.40
CA GLU A 131 14.26 20.32 -20.89
C GLU A 131 13.56 19.58 -22.04
N ASP A 132 14.34 18.94 -22.91
CA ASP A 132 13.75 18.07 -23.93
C ASP A 132 13.08 16.87 -23.27
N ILE A 133 11.86 16.57 -23.72
CA ILE A 133 11.09 15.43 -23.24
C ILE A 133 11.14 14.40 -24.37
N PRO A 134 11.98 13.35 -24.29
CA PRO A 134 12.13 12.37 -25.37
C PRO A 134 10.82 11.60 -25.61
N LEU A 135 10.67 11.01 -26.80
CA LEU A 135 9.47 10.27 -27.22
C LEU A 135 9.01 9.27 -26.15
N TRP A 136 9.96 8.53 -25.57
CA TRP A 136 9.68 7.56 -24.53
C TRP A 136 9.05 8.19 -23.28
N GLN A 137 9.55 9.33 -22.82
CA GLN A 137 9.00 10.00 -21.65
C GLN A 137 7.60 10.56 -21.93
N ARG A 138 7.33 11.03 -23.17
CA ARG A 138 5.97 11.41 -23.59
C ARG A 138 5.02 10.22 -23.59
N TYR A 139 5.50 9.05 -24.02
CA TYR A 139 4.74 7.80 -23.93
C TYR A 139 4.42 7.46 -22.47
N GLN A 140 5.41 7.49 -21.57
CA GLN A 140 5.19 7.25 -20.15
C GLN A 140 4.15 8.22 -19.56
N PHE A 141 4.24 9.50 -19.90
CA PHE A 141 3.26 10.50 -19.46
C PHE A 141 1.86 10.26 -20.02
N ALA A 142 1.72 9.81 -21.27
CA ALA A 142 0.42 9.43 -21.82
C ALA A 142 -0.18 8.23 -21.06
N VAL A 143 0.62 7.18 -20.84
CA VAL A 143 0.17 5.99 -20.11
C VAL A 143 -0.21 6.32 -18.67
N GLN A 144 0.52 7.22 -18.00
CA GLN A 144 0.25 7.60 -16.62
C GLN A 144 -0.78 8.74 -16.49
N ASP A 145 -1.30 9.27 -17.60
CA ASP A 145 -2.12 10.48 -17.65
C ASP A 145 -1.50 11.66 -16.87
N VAL A 146 -0.21 11.89 -17.12
CA VAL A 146 0.54 13.04 -16.65
C VAL A 146 0.54 14.10 -17.77
N GLY A 147 0.04 15.29 -17.45
CA GLY A 147 -0.05 16.37 -18.43
C GLY A 147 -0.37 17.73 -17.81
N PRO A 148 -0.47 18.78 -18.64
CA PRO A 148 -0.74 20.14 -18.23
C PRO A 148 -1.90 20.30 -17.26
N ARG A 149 -3.01 19.59 -17.47
CA ARG A 149 -4.18 19.66 -16.58
C ARG A 149 -3.85 19.20 -15.17
N PHE A 150 -3.17 18.07 -15.03
CA PHE A 150 -2.81 17.53 -13.71
C PHE A 150 -1.79 18.42 -12.99
N ILE A 151 -0.78 18.90 -13.72
CA ILE A 151 0.25 19.81 -13.19
C ILE A 151 -0.37 21.12 -12.70
N ASN A 152 -1.23 21.74 -13.50
CA ASN A 152 -1.92 22.97 -13.10
C ASN A 152 -2.85 22.75 -11.90
N ALA A 153 -3.50 21.58 -11.81
CA ALA A 153 -4.33 21.25 -10.66
C ALA A 153 -3.50 21.06 -9.38
N LEU A 154 -2.31 20.44 -9.47
CA LEU A 154 -1.36 20.36 -8.35
C LEU A 154 -0.90 21.75 -7.91
N LYS A 155 -0.53 22.60 -8.86
CA LYS A 155 -0.15 24.00 -8.61
C LYS A 155 -1.26 24.79 -7.92
N THR A 156 -2.50 24.68 -8.41
CA THR A 156 -3.68 25.28 -7.78
C THR A 156 -3.91 24.72 -6.37
N GLY A 157 -3.56 23.46 -6.14
CA GLY A 157 -3.56 22.81 -4.83
C GLY A 157 -2.44 23.28 -3.90
N GLY A 158 -1.57 24.20 -4.32
CA GLY A 158 -0.44 24.72 -3.53
C GLY A 158 0.88 23.96 -3.72
N PHE A 159 0.96 23.07 -4.70
CA PHE A 159 2.18 22.32 -5.04
C PHE A 159 2.81 22.88 -6.31
N ASP A 160 3.64 23.90 -6.16
CA ASP A 160 4.33 24.56 -7.27
C ASP A 160 5.81 24.12 -7.36
N LYS A 161 6.46 24.41 -8.49
CA LYS A 161 7.89 24.09 -8.73
C LYS A 161 8.26 22.60 -8.57
N LEU A 162 7.34 21.71 -8.91
CA LEU A 162 7.55 20.26 -8.85
C LEU A 162 8.45 19.80 -10.00
N THR A 163 9.34 18.85 -9.74
CA THR A 163 10.03 18.13 -10.82
C THR A 163 9.06 17.19 -11.55
N LEU A 164 9.35 16.85 -12.81
CA LEU A 164 8.54 15.87 -13.55
C LEU A 164 8.49 14.52 -12.85
N GLU A 165 9.57 14.13 -12.16
CA GLU A 165 9.61 12.89 -11.39
C GLU A 165 8.67 12.93 -10.19
N GLN A 166 8.58 14.05 -9.47
CA GLN A 166 7.62 14.21 -8.37
C GLN A 166 6.17 14.13 -8.88
N VAL A 167 5.86 14.78 -10.01
CA VAL A 167 4.52 14.71 -10.62
C VAL A 167 4.18 13.28 -11.03
N ARG A 168 5.12 12.58 -11.68
CA ARG A 168 4.98 11.21 -12.12
C ARG A 168 4.78 10.25 -10.96
N ARG A 169 5.62 10.35 -9.92
CA ARG A 169 5.52 9.57 -8.68
C ARG A 169 4.14 9.77 -8.03
N THR A 170 3.72 11.02 -7.84
CA THR A 170 2.39 11.36 -7.30
C THR A 170 1.26 10.63 -8.05
N ARG A 171 1.31 10.65 -9.38
CA ARG A 171 0.31 10.00 -10.24
C ARG A 171 0.36 8.47 -10.14
N ASN A 172 1.57 7.88 -10.19
CA ASN A 172 1.78 6.43 -10.14
C ASN A 172 1.29 5.80 -8.83
N HIS A 173 1.45 6.51 -7.71
CA HIS A 173 0.99 6.08 -6.40
C HIS A 173 -0.50 6.42 -6.16
N GLY A 174 -1.23 6.83 -7.20
CA GLY A 174 -2.69 7.02 -7.14
C GLY A 174 -3.15 8.22 -6.31
N VAL A 175 -2.29 9.23 -6.12
CA VAL A 175 -2.65 10.49 -5.45
C VAL A 175 -3.42 11.36 -6.45
N THR A 176 -4.72 11.54 -6.20
CA THR A 176 -5.60 12.40 -7.02
C THR A 176 -5.79 13.77 -6.39
N ILE A 177 -6.25 14.74 -7.18
CA ILE A 177 -6.56 16.10 -6.68
C ILE A 177 -7.68 16.05 -5.64
N GLU A 178 -8.66 15.17 -5.83
CA GLU A 178 -9.77 14.93 -4.92
C GLU A 178 -9.25 14.36 -3.59
N TYR A 179 -8.32 13.41 -3.64
CA TYR A 179 -7.69 12.85 -2.44
C TYR A 179 -6.91 13.92 -1.67
N ILE A 180 -6.10 14.73 -2.35
CA ILE A 180 -5.38 15.87 -1.75
C ILE A 180 -6.38 16.81 -1.06
N LYS A 181 -7.44 17.23 -1.76
CA LYS A 181 -8.46 18.13 -1.20
C LYS A 181 -9.14 17.52 0.03
N ALA A 182 -9.49 16.24 -0.01
CA ALA A 182 -10.10 15.53 1.10
C ALA A 182 -9.16 15.49 2.31
N MET A 183 -7.89 15.10 2.13
CA MET A 183 -6.92 15.07 3.23
C MET A 183 -6.65 16.47 3.81
N LYS A 184 -6.61 17.51 2.97
CA LYS A 184 -6.51 18.90 3.44
C LYS A 184 -7.74 19.32 4.25
N ALA A 185 -8.93 18.86 3.89
CA ALA A 185 -10.16 19.11 4.64
C ALA A 185 -10.13 18.43 6.03
N GLU A 186 -9.45 17.29 6.15
CA GLU A 186 -9.22 16.59 7.43
C GLU A 186 -8.15 17.24 8.32
N GLY A 187 -7.51 18.32 7.87
CA GLY A 187 -6.56 19.12 8.65
C GLY A 187 -5.12 19.09 8.14
N TYR A 188 -4.77 18.21 7.19
CA TYR A 188 -3.41 18.06 6.67
C TYR A 188 -3.07 19.08 5.58
N ARG A 189 -3.31 20.37 5.85
CA ARG A 189 -3.11 21.46 4.88
C ARG A 189 -1.65 21.71 4.52
N ALA A 190 -0.74 21.43 5.44
CA ALA A 190 0.71 21.61 5.28
C ALA A 190 1.44 20.35 4.77
N ALA A 191 0.71 19.26 4.53
CA ALA A 191 1.31 18.02 4.02
C ALA A 191 1.91 18.21 2.62
N THR A 192 3.04 17.57 2.40
CA THR A 192 3.76 17.53 1.12
C THR A 192 3.11 16.51 0.17
N LEU A 193 3.52 16.51 -1.10
CA LEU A 193 3.10 15.44 -2.01
C LEU A 193 3.65 14.07 -1.61
N GLU A 194 4.86 14.02 -1.05
CA GLU A 194 5.43 12.76 -0.58
C GLU A 194 4.66 12.20 0.62
N ASP A 195 4.14 13.07 1.49
CA ASP A 195 3.25 12.64 2.57
C ASP A 195 1.97 11.99 2.01
N PHE A 196 1.39 12.55 0.95
CA PHE A 196 0.19 11.96 0.32
C PHE A 196 0.48 10.67 -0.45
N VAL A 197 1.66 10.56 -1.07
CA VAL A 197 2.13 9.30 -1.66
C VAL A 197 2.23 8.24 -0.57
N ARG A 198 2.87 8.56 0.55
CA ARG A 198 3.00 7.66 1.70
C ARG A 198 1.63 7.24 2.24
N THR A 199 0.69 8.16 2.44
CA THR A 199 -0.65 7.79 2.94
C THR A 199 -1.39 6.88 1.95
N LYS A 200 -1.22 7.07 0.63
CA LYS A 200 -1.78 6.18 -0.38
C LYS A 200 -1.18 4.78 -0.35
N ASP A 201 0.14 4.68 -0.30
CA ASP A 201 0.87 3.41 -0.29
C ASP A 201 0.49 2.54 0.91
N HIS A 202 0.27 3.18 2.05
CA HIS A 202 -0.11 2.52 3.29
C HIS A 202 -1.64 2.42 3.51
N GLY A 203 -2.45 2.78 2.50
CA GLY A 203 -3.91 2.61 2.54
C GLY A 203 -4.62 3.53 3.55
N VAL A 204 -4.02 4.65 3.93
CA VAL A 204 -4.65 5.68 4.77
C VAL A 204 -5.61 6.49 3.90
N THR A 205 -6.91 6.28 4.09
CA THR A 205 -7.98 6.97 3.34
C THR A 205 -8.54 8.15 4.14
N PRO A 206 -9.20 9.14 3.49
CA PRO A 206 -9.88 10.22 4.23
C PRO A 206 -10.94 9.68 5.21
N ALA A 207 -11.64 8.60 4.84
CA ALA A 207 -12.58 7.92 5.73
C ALA A 207 -11.89 7.35 6.97
N TYR A 208 -10.73 6.69 6.82
CA TYR A 208 -9.95 6.18 7.95
C TYR A 208 -9.51 7.33 8.88
N VAL A 209 -9.05 8.45 8.31
CA VAL A 209 -8.70 9.64 9.09
C VAL A 209 -9.91 10.17 9.86
N GLN A 210 -11.06 10.35 9.21
CA GLN A 210 -12.30 10.80 9.86
C GLN A 210 -12.70 9.89 11.02
N ASP A 211 -12.59 8.58 10.84
CA ASP A 211 -12.92 7.60 11.87
C ASP A 211 -11.95 7.67 13.05
N MET A 212 -10.65 7.86 12.83
CA MET A 212 -9.67 8.09 13.90
C MET A 212 -9.92 9.41 14.64
N ARG A 213 -10.27 10.48 13.92
CA ARG A 213 -10.64 11.76 14.53
C ARG A 213 -11.88 11.63 15.43
N LYS A 214 -12.91 10.91 14.98
CA LYS A 214 -14.10 10.57 15.79
C LYS A 214 -13.75 9.69 16.99
N ALA A 215 -12.76 8.82 16.84
CA ALA A 215 -12.16 8.06 17.93
C ALA A 215 -11.23 8.89 18.83
N GLY A 216 -11.20 10.22 18.69
CA GLY A 216 -10.50 11.13 19.60
C GLY A 216 -9.05 11.46 19.22
N PHE A 217 -8.53 10.92 18.12
CA PHE A 217 -7.18 11.21 17.62
C PHE A 217 -7.20 12.38 16.63
N LYS A 218 -7.68 13.55 17.08
CA LYS A 218 -7.90 14.72 16.21
C LYS A 218 -6.62 15.35 15.68
N ASP A 219 -5.51 15.19 16.40
CA ASP A 219 -4.23 15.83 16.09
C ASP A 219 -3.16 14.80 15.70
N ALA A 220 -3.57 13.59 15.31
CA ALA A 220 -2.65 12.55 14.87
C ALA A 220 -1.82 13.03 13.68
N SER A 221 -0.52 12.78 13.71
CA SER A 221 0.33 13.05 12.55
C SER A 221 0.04 12.06 11.41
N ILE A 222 0.51 12.37 10.20
CA ILE A 222 0.46 11.42 9.09
C ILE A 222 1.24 10.14 9.43
N GLU A 223 2.37 10.27 10.11
CA GLU A 223 3.19 9.14 10.54
C GLU A 223 2.43 8.23 11.51
N ASP A 224 1.76 8.81 12.50
CA ASP A 224 0.95 8.04 13.46
C ASP A 224 -0.19 7.28 12.76
N LEU A 225 -0.87 7.93 11.81
CA LEU A 225 -1.95 7.31 11.04
C LEU A 225 -1.45 6.16 10.16
N VAL A 226 -0.32 6.34 9.49
CA VAL A 226 0.32 5.31 8.67
C VAL A 226 0.69 4.12 9.54
N ARG A 227 1.40 4.36 10.65
CA ARG A 227 1.78 3.31 11.60
C ARG A 227 0.55 2.59 12.17
N ALA A 228 -0.47 3.33 12.61
CA ALA A 228 -1.71 2.74 13.09
C ALA A 228 -2.38 1.86 12.03
N LYS A 229 -2.41 2.30 10.77
CA LYS A 229 -3.02 1.59 9.66
C LYS A 229 -2.27 0.30 9.32
N ASP A 230 -0.94 0.35 9.23
CA ASP A 230 -0.06 -0.80 8.95
C ASP A 230 -0.22 -1.91 9.99
N HIS A 231 -0.38 -1.53 11.25
CA HIS A 231 -0.57 -2.45 12.37
C HIS A 231 -2.06 -2.78 12.63
N GLY A 232 -2.95 -2.43 11.70
CA GLY A 232 -4.35 -2.82 11.71
C GLY A 232 -5.19 -2.15 12.81
N VAL A 233 -4.79 -1.01 13.36
CA VAL A 233 -5.60 -0.24 14.32
C VAL A 233 -6.82 0.34 13.61
N THR A 234 -8.02 0.02 14.09
CA THR A 234 -9.31 0.53 13.58
C THR A 234 -10.04 1.35 14.64
N ALA A 235 -10.94 2.24 14.20
CA ALA A 235 -11.73 3.05 15.14
C ALA A 235 -12.61 2.15 16.02
N GLN A 236 -13.15 1.07 15.45
CA GLN A 236 -13.89 0.05 16.19
C GLN A 236 -13.04 -0.54 17.33
N PHE A 237 -11.81 -0.98 17.04
CA PHE A 237 -10.91 -1.50 18.07
C PHE A 237 -10.68 -0.49 19.19
N VAL A 238 -10.44 0.77 18.87
CA VAL A 238 -10.26 1.85 19.86
C VAL A 238 -11.49 2.00 20.75
N GLN A 239 -12.69 2.01 20.16
CA GLN A 239 -13.94 2.16 20.92
C GLN A 239 -14.24 0.95 21.80
N GLU A 240 -14.00 -0.27 21.31
CA GLU A 240 -14.16 -1.49 22.09
C GLU A 240 -13.24 -1.50 23.32
N MET A 241 -11.96 -1.16 23.15
CA MET A 241 -11.00 -1.11 24.26
C MET A 241 -11.39 -0.06 25.30
N ARG A 242 -11.81 1.14 24.86
CA ARG A 242 -12.27 2.18 25.78
C ARG A 242 -13.57 1.81 26.49
N GLY A 243 -14.49 1.14 25.81
CA GLY A 243 -15.73 0.63 26.40
C GLY A 243 -15.50 -0.40 27.50
N LEU A 244 -14.34 -1.07 27.50
CA LEU A 244 -13.91 -2.00 28.54
C LEU A 244 -13.13 -1.30 29.68
N GLY A 245 -13.00 0.02 29.64
CA GLY A 245 -12.27 0.81 30.62
C GLY A 245 -10.75 0.86 30.40
N THR A 246 -10.24 0.30 29.30
CA THR A 246 -8.81 0.42 28.96
C THR A 246 -8.51 1.82 28.46
N THR A 247 -7.63 2.51 29.17
CA THR A 247 -7.20 3.87 28.83
C THR A 247 -6.22 3.83 27.66
N VAL A 248 -6.67 4.22 26.47
CA VAL A 248 -5.84 4.39 25.27
C VAL A 248 -5.88 5.85 24.81
N THR A 249 -4.74 6.54 24.94
CA THR A 249 -4.61 7.99 24.68
C THR A 249 -3.82 8.32 23.43
N THR A 250 -2.99 7.40 22.94
CA THR A 250 -2.15 7.58 21.74
C THR A 250 -2.39 6.46 20.73
N LEU A 251 -2.19 6.76 19.45
CA LEU A 251 -2.22 5.72 18.40
C LEU A 251 -1.11 4.69 18.59
N ASP A 252 0.08 5.11 19.05
CA ASP A 252 1.16 4.18 19.38
C ASP A 252 0.76 3.18 20.49
N GLY A 253 0.01 3.62 21.50
CA GLY A 253 -0.55 2.70 22.50
C GLY A 253 -1.51 1.68 21.89
N CYS A 254 -2.33 2.09 20.91
CA CYS A 254 -3.18 1.16 20.18
C CYS A 254 -2.37 0.18 19.31
N VAL A 255 -1.29 0.64 18.69
CA VAL A 255 -0.36 -0.21 17.92
C VAL A 255 0.27 -1.25 18.83
N ARG A 256 0.80 -0.86 19.99
CA ARG A 256 1.36 -1.79 20.98
C ARG A 256 0.36 -2.87 21.38
N LEU A 257 -0.90 -2.51 21.66
CA LEU A 257 -1.93 -3.49 21.97
C LEU A 257 -2.16 -4.49 20.82
N ARG A 258 -2.18 -4.02 19.56
CA ARG A 258 -2.34 -4.89 18.39
C ARG A 258 -1.14 -5.82 18.20
N ASP A 259 0.07 -5.30 18.29
CA ASP A 259 1.31 -6.04 18.08
C ASP A 259 1.50 -7.17 19.09
N HIS A 260 1.09 -6.93 20.34
CA HIS A 260 1.15 -7.92 21.42
C HIS A 260 -0.10 -8.83 21.46
N GLY A 261 -1.01 -8.70 20.48
CA GLY A 261 -2.20 -9.55 20.37
C GLY A 261 -3.24 -9.34 21.48
N VAL A 262 -3.26 -8.16 22.11
CA VAL A 262 -4.29 -7.78 23.06
C VAL A 262 -5.57 -7.45 22.30
N THR A 263 -6.64 -8.22 22.55
CA THR A 263 -7.94 -8.04 21.92
C THR A 263 -8.98 -7.56 22.94
N ALA A 264 -10.07 -6.95 22.45
CA ALA A 264 -11.20 -6.61 23.30
C ALA A 264 -11.83 -7.86 23.95
N ALA A 265 -11.79 -9.02 23.29
CA ALA A 265 -12.19 -10.29 23.88
C ALA A 265 -11.33 -10.65 25.09
N TYR A 266 -10.00 -10.58 24.95
CA TYR A 266 -9.08 -10.84 26.04
C TYR A 266 -9.32 -9.95 27.26
N VAL A 267 -9.47 -8.63 27.06
CA VAL A 267 -9.75 -7.70 28.16
C VAL A 267 -11.13 -7.95 28.78
N ARG A 268 -12.14 -8.33 27.99
CA ARG A 268 -13.45 -8.71 28.50
C ARG A 268 -13.36 -9.96 29.38
N ASP A 269 -12.57 -10.95 28.96
CA ASP A 269 -12.38 -12.18 29.73
C ASP A 269 -11.69 -11.91 31.07
N LEU A 270 -10.67 -11.03 31.11
CA LEU A 270 -10.11 -10.52 32.38
C LEU A 270 -11.19 -9.86 33.25
N GLY A 271 -12.09 -9.08 32.63
CA GLY A 271 -13.25 -8.48 33.29
C GLY A 271 -14.21 -9.53 33.90
N THR A 272 -14.47 -10.65 33.21
CA THR A 272 -15.26 -11.77 33.76
C THR A 272 -14.59 -12.41 34.97
N GLN A 273 -13.25 -12.35 35.03
CA GLN A 273 -12.46 -12.75 36.17
C GLN A 273 -12.34 -11.64 37.23
N GLY A 274 -13.14 -10.57 37.15
CA GLY A 274 -13.21 -9.53 38.17
C GLY A 274 -12.17 -8.41 38.02
N PHE A 275 -11.31 -8.45 37.00
CA PHE A 275 -10.36 -7.37 36.70
C PHE A 275 -11.00 -6.34 35.77
N LYS A 276 -11.61 -5.31 36.38
CA LYS A 276 -12.21 -4.18 35.63
C LYS A 276 -11.21 -3.03 35.49
N ASN A 277 -11.40 -2.18 34.47
CA ASN A 277 -10.55 -1.02 34.21
C ASN A 277 -9.06 -1.36 34.03
N VAL A 278 -8.77 -2.49 33.39
CA VAL A 278 -7.40 -2.93 33.12
C VAL A 278 -6.70 -1.87 32.27
N SER A 279 -5.60 -1.33 32.79
CA SER A 279 -4.78 -0.36 32.08
C SER A 279 -4.11 -0.99 30.86
N LEU A 280 -3.63 -0.14 29.93
CA LEU A 280 -2.90 -0.60 28.76
C LEU A 280 -1.69 -1.46 29.15
N GLU A 281 -0.89 -1.02 30.14
CA GLU A 281 0.31 -1.74 30.56
C GLU A 281 -0.01 -3.07 31.25
N GLU A 282 -1.07 -3.14 32.05
CA GLU A 282 -1.53 -4.40 32.66
C GLU A 282 -2.03 -5.39 31.60
N ALA A 283 -2.76 -4.91 30.59
CA ALA A 283 -3.26 -5.75 29.51
C ALA A 283 -2.12 -6.30 28.64
N LEU A 284 -1.12 -5.47 28.33
CA LEU A 284 0.09 -5.89 27.62
C LEU A 284 0.86 -6.92 28.44
N ARG A 285 1.19 -6.59 29.69
CA ARG A 285 1.97 -7.46 30.58
C ARG A 285 1.32 -8.81 30.79
N THR A 286 0.02 -8.85 31.11
CA THR A 286 -0.69 -10.13 31.30
C THR A 286 -0.69 -10.97 30.03
N LYS A 287 -0.86 -10.33 28.86
CA LYS A 287 -0.86 -11.02 27.57
C LYS A 287 0.52 -11.57 27.21
N ASP A 288 1.58 -10.77 27.35
CA ASP A 288 2.96 -11.14 27.03
C ASP A 288 3.48 -12.30 27.89
N HIS A 289 3.06 -12.32 29.15
CA HIS A 289 3.41 -13.38 30.09
C HIS A 289 2.45 -14.58 30.03
N GLY A 290 1.56 -14.62 29.03
CA GLY A 290 0.71 -15.76 28.71
C GLY A 290 -0.42 -16.01 29.71
N VAL A 291 -0.81 -15.02 30.51
CA VAL A 291 -1.93 -15.14 31.44
C VAL A 291 -3.24 -15.26 30.65
N SER A 292 -3.95 -16.38 30.80
CA SER A 292 -5.29 -16.60 30.25
C SER A 292 -6.37 -16.47 31.33
N ALA A 293 -7.61 -16.19 30.93
CA ALA A 293 -8.74 -16.18 31.85
C ALA A 293 -8.98 -17.55 32.51
N ASP A 294 -8.78 -18.64 31.77
CA ASP A 294 -8.85 -20.01 32.31
C ASP A 294 -7.83 -20.24 33.42
N TYR A 295 -6.58 -19.78 33.21
CA TYR A 295 -5.54 -19.89 34.23
C TYR A 295 -5.94 -19.16 35.52
N ILE A 296 -6.52 -17.96 35.39
CA ILE A 296 -7.01 -17.19 36.54
C ILE A 296 -8.16 -17.93 37.23
N ALA A 297 -9.11 -18.46 36.46
CA ALA A 297 -10.25 -19.21 36.98
C ALA A 297 -9.80 -20.46 37.75
N ASP A 298 -8.87 -21.24 37.19
CA ASP A 298 -8.30 -22.43 37.83
C ASP A 298 -7.62 -22.09 39.16
N MET A 299 -6.82 -21.02 39.19
CA MET A 299 -6.15 -20.58 40.42
C MET A 299 -7.16 -20.16 41.51
N LYS A 300 -8.25 -19.49 41.13
CA LYS A 300 -9.35 -19.15 42.05
C LYS A 300 -10.07 -20.38 42.59
N GLN A 301 -10.33 -21.39 41.76
CA GLN A 301 -10.90 -22.66 42.19
C GLN A 301 -9.98 -23.39 43.18
N LEU A 302 -8.67 -23.27 42.96
CA LEU A 302 -7.61 -23.71 43.87
C LEU A 302 -7.37 -22.74 45.03
N GLY A 303 -8.33 -21.86 45.33
CA GLY A 303 -8.39 -21.03 46.53
C GLY A 303 -7.42 -19.87 46.60
N LEU A 304 -6.67 -19.57 45.54
CA LEU A 304 -5.93 -18.32 45.38
C LEU A 304 -6.90 -17.22 44.94
N LYS A 305 -7.75 -16.82 45.89
CA LYS A 305 -8.71 -15.73 45.70
C LYS A 305 -7.97 -14.40 45.93
N ASP A 306 -8.42 -13.35 45.27
CA ASP A 306 -7.93 -11.98 45.47
C ASP A 306 -6.48 -11.69 45.04
N LEU A 307 -5.96 -12.46 44.07
CA LEU A 307 -4.69 -12.14 43.43
C LEU A 307 -4.80 -10.87 42.56
N THR A 308 -3.78 -10.02 42.63
CA THR A 308 -3.55 -8.94 41.65
C THR A 308 -3.05 -9.52 40.32
N LEU A 309 -3.20 -8.76 39.22
CA LEU A 309 -2.66 -9.16 37.92
C LEU A 309 -1.14 -9.37 37.96
N ASP A 310 -0.41 -8.56 38.73
CA ASP A 310 1.03 -8.73 38.91
C ASP A 310 1.39 -10.03 39.63
N GLN A 311 0.64 -10.42 40.66
CA GLN A 311 0.85 -11.71 41.32
C GLN A 311 0.55 -12.89 40.39
N ILE A 312 -0.49 -12.77 39.56
CA ILE A 312 -0.83 -13.79 38.55
C ILE A 312 0.28 -13.93 37.50
N VAL A 313 0.81 -12.80 37.01
CA VAL A 313 1.96 -12.78 36.10
C VAL A 313 3.17 -13.45 36.74
N ARG A 314 3.50 -13.10 37.99
CA ARG A 314 4.64 -13.73 38.70
C ARG A 314 4.46 -15.23 38.87
N LEU A 315 3.26 -15.71 39.18
CA LEU A 315 2.99 -17.15 39.24
C LEU A 315 3.24 -17.83 37.88
N ARG A 316 2.82 -17.21 36.76
CA ARG A 316 3.09 -17.72 35.41
C ARG A 316 4.57 -17.76 35.09
N ASP A 317 5.30 -16.69 35.37
CA ASP A 317 6.73 -16.57 35.08
C ASP A 317 7.57 -17.62 35.79
N HIS A 318 7.18 -17.98 37.01
CA HIS A 318 7.81 -19.04 37.79
C HIS A 318 7.29 -20.45 37.46
N GLY A 319 6.41 -20.59 36.47
CA GLY A 319 5.88 -21.88 36.05
C GLY A 319 4.95 -22.54 37.08
N VAL A 320 4.27 -21.74 37.91
CA VAL A 320 3.26 -22.24 38.85
C VAL A 320 1.98 -22.54 38.07
N THR A 321 1.66 -23.82 37.91
CA THR A 321 0.47 -24.31 37.19
C THR A 321 -0.63 -24.75 38.16
N PRO A 322 -1.90 -24.85 37.72
CA PRO A 322 -2.96 -25.39 38.57
C PRO A 322 -2.62 -26.79 39.12
N GLY A 323 -1.95 -27.63 38.31
CA GLY A 323 -1.45 -28.93 38.74
C GLY A 323 -0.41 -28.84 39.86
N PHE A 324 0.53 -27.89 39.78
CA PHE A 324 1.51 -27.65 40.86
C PHE A 324 0.83 -27.24 42.17
N VAL A 325 -0.12 -26.31 42.12
CA VAL A 325 -0.86 -25.86 43.31
C VAL A 325 -1.67 -27.00 43.92
N SER A 326 -2.29 -27.84 43.08
CA SER A 326 -3.02 -29.04 43.51
C SER A 326 -2.10 -30.05 44.20
N HIS A 327 -0.89 -30.25 43.67
CA HIS A 327 0.12 -31.13 44.25
C HIS A 327 0.63 -30.61 45.62
N ALA A 328 0.87 -29.31 45.74
CA ALA A 328 1.22 -28.68 47.01
C ALA A 328 0.12 -28.89 48.06
N ARG A 329 -1.14 -28.68 47.70
CA ARG A 329 -2.29 -28.94 48.58
C ARG A 329 -2.37 -30.38 49.06
N ALA A 330 -2.17 -31.34 48.17
CA ALA A 330 -2.19 -32.77 48.51
C ALA A 330 -1.11 -33.14 49.54
N ARG A 331 0.00 -32.40 49.61
CA ARG A 331 1.05 -32.55 50.63
C ARG A 331 0.82 -31.74 51.91
N GLY A 332 -0.37 -31.19 52.09
CA GLY A 332 -0.76 -30.47 53.30
C GLY A 332 -0.33 -29.00 53.35
N TYR A 333 0.31 -28.48 52.30
CA TYR A 333 0.51 -27.04 52.19
C TYR A 333 -0.85 -26.35 52.03
N LYS A 334 -1.01 -25.16 52.62
CA LYS A 334 -2.18 -24.29 52.44
C LYS A 334 -1.80 -23.13 51.52
N PRO A 335 -1.64 -23.34 50.20
CA PRO A 335 -1.18 -22.31 49.29
C PRO A 335 -2.31 -21.33 48.99
N VAL A 336 -2.50 -20.39 49.93
CA VAL A 336 -3.29 -19.17 49.72
C VAL A 336 -2.39 -17.98 49.39
N ASP A 337 -1.07 -18.13 49.56
CA ASP A 337 -0.05 -17.13 49.27
C ASP A 337 0.71 -17.49 47.97
N ALA A 338 0.70 -16.55 47.01
CA ALA A 338 1.40 -16.69 45.75
C ALA A 338 2.93 -16.75 45.92
N GLU A 339 3.49 -16.01 46.88
CA GLU A 339 4.94 -15.96 47.08
C GLU A 339 5.49 -17.30 47.59
N GLU A 340 4.75 -17.96 48.47
CA GLU A 340 5.15 -19.27 48.97
C GLU A 340 5.10 -20.34 47.88
N LEU A 341 4.10 -20.29 47.00
CA LEU A 341 4.06 -21.18 45.82
C LEU A 341 5.26 -20.98 44.89
N ILE A 342 5.61 -19.72 44.63
CA ILE A 342 6.80 -19.37 43.84
C ILE A 342 8.06 -19.91 44.51
N ARG A 343 8.20 -19.72 45.83
CA ARG A 343 9.35 -20.24 46.58
C ARG A 343 9.46 -21.76 46.51
N LEU A 344 8.36 -22.48 46.72
CA LEU A 344 8.33 -23.95 46.63
C LEU A 344 8.73 -24.42 45.23
N LYS A 345 8.22 -23.77 44.19
CA LYS A 345 8.51 -24.08 42.79
C LYS A 345 9.99 -23.84 42.45
N ASN A 346 10.53 -22.68 42.81
CA ASN A 346 11.91 -22.32 42.52
C ASN A 346 12.94 -23.20 43.25
N ARG A 347 12.61 -23.69 44.45
CA ARG A 347 13.49 -24.57 45.24
C ARG A 347 13.40 -26.05 44.84
N GLY A 348 12.53 -26.41 43.89
CA GLY A 348 12.32 -27.80 43.50
C GLY A 348 11.81 -28.69 44.64
N LEU A 349 11.14 -28.09 45.64
CA LEU A 349 10.67 -28.82 46.82
C LEU A 349 9.41 -29.65 46.53
N LEU A 350 8.85 -29.53 45.32
CA LEU A 350 7.60 -30.17 44.89
C LEU A 350 7.60 -30.51 43.39
#